data_AF-A0A2E4DFT1-F1
#
_entry.id   AF-A0A2E4DFT1-F1
#
_cell.length_a   1.000
_cell.length_b   1.000
_cell.length_c   1.000
_cell.angle_alpha   90.00
_cell.angle_beta   90.00
_cell.angle_gamma   90.00
#
_symmetry.space_group_name_H-M   'P 1'
#
loop_
_entity.id
_entity.type
_entity.pdbx_description
1 polymer ?
#
loop_
_entity_poly.entity_id
_entity_poly.type
_entity_poly.pdbx_seq_one_letter_code
_entity_poly.pdbx_strand_id
1 'polypeptide(L)'
;MTLPFIANADDAIQKYLGKRWELSKTEKNYLEKGEVLADANVTTIKKEQEFKLKAVALHPKTCTKVLRKLSMLENYSQWISFINRSEYNEKNKLFTLRADHMLLPFPMIVHIIVDRPTQPGVYPFVFPTGIFTGLKGEFEIKKVDERCLFYAHSKWRGEKTKIPDLVIEVFSETLSKLGGEVLMRKVR
;
A
#
# COMPACT_ATOMS: atom_id res chain seq x y z
N MET A 1 22.27 -16.42 -36.06
CA MET A 1 21.55 -15.26 -35.45
C MET A 1 21.00 -15.72 -34.12
N THR A 2 21.71 -15.43 -33.04
CA THR A 2 21.25 -15.65 -31.66
C THR A 2 20.32 -14.51 -31.27
N LEU A 3 19.05 -14.82 -31.02
CA LEU A 3 18.10 -13.89 -30.40
C LEU A 3 18.67 -13.47 -29.03
N PRO A 4 18.68 -12.17 -28.70
CA PRO A 4 19.19 -11.73 -27.42
C PRO A 4 18.27 -12.24 -26.30
N PHE A 5 18.86 -12.79 -25.25
CA PHE A 5 18.21 -13.15 -24.00
C PHE A 5 17.55 -11.89 -23.42
N ILE A 6 16.23 -11.76 -23.61
CA ILE A 6 15.42 -10.83 -22.84
C ILE A 6 15.40 -11.43 -21.42
N ALA A 7 16.13 -10.82 -20.48
CA ALA A 7 15.87 -11.08 -19.07
C ALA A 7 14.39 -10.75 -18.84
N ASN A 8 13.57 -11.78 -18.62
CA ASN A 8 12.12 -11.64 -18.58
C ASN A 8 11.77 -10.63 -17.49
N ALA A 9 10.87 -9.70 -17.78
CA ALA A 9 10.35 -8.70 -16.85
C ALA A 9 9.91 -9.31 -15.51
N ASP A 10 9.52 -10.59 -15.54
CA ASP A 10 9.13 -11.37 -14.38
C ASP A 10 10.34 -11.71 -13.49
N ASP A 11 11.51 -12.00 -14.03
CA ASP A 11 12.75 -12.21 -13.26
C ASP A 11 13.16 -10.95 -12.49
N ALA A 12 12.95 -9.77 -13.07
CA ALA A 12 13.25 -8.50 -12.42
C ALA A 12 12.31 -8.25 -11.21
N ILE A 13 11.02 -8.55 -11.36
CA ILE A 13 10.03 -8.47 -10.28
C ILE A 13 10.34 -9.51 -9.20
N GLN A 14 10.61 -10.76 -9.59
CA GLN A 14 10.94 -11.83 -8.65
C GLN A 14 12.22 -11.52 -7.88
N LYS A 15 13.27 -11.02 -8.54
CA LYS A 15 14.51 -10.61 -7.88
C LYS A 15 14.29 -9.46 -6.91
N TYR A 16 13.41 -8.52 -7.25
CA TYR A 16 13.09 -7.39 -6.38
C TYR A 16 12.26 -7.83 -5.16
N LEU A 17 11.23 -8.66 -5.37
CA LEU A 17 10.32 -9.11 -4.31
C LEU A 17 10.92 -10.22 -3.45
N GLY A 18 11.73 -11.13 -3.98
CA GLY A 18 12.22 -12.30 -3.24
C GLY A 18 13.00 -11.98 -1.96
N LYS A 19 13.54 -10.76 -1.82
CA LYS A 19 14.19 -10.28 -0.58
C LYS A 19 13.23 -9.62 0.42
N ARG A 20 12.01 -9.31 0.01
CA ARG A 20 11.02 -8.49 0.71
C ARG A 20 9.75 -9.27 1.05
N TRP A 21 9.29 -10.07 0.10
CA TRP A 21 8.09 -10.88 0.17
C TRP A 21 8.21 -12.05 -0.81
N GLU A 22 8.33 -13.26 -0.26
CA GLU A 22 8.28 -14.48 -1.05
C GLU A 22 6.82 -14.78 -1.42
N LEU A 23 6.48 -14.56 -2.69
CA LEU A 23 5.16 -14.85 -3.23
C LEU A 23 5.07 -16.31 -3.68
N SER A 24 3.93 -16.96 -3.42
CA SER A 24 3.57 -18.24 -4.02
C SER A 24 3.39 -18.13 -5.55
N LYS A 25 3.40 -19.26 -6.25
CA LYS A 25 3.14 -19.28 -7.70
C LYS A 25 1.79 -18.65 -8.07
N THR A 26 0.77 -18.86 -7.24
CA THR A 26 -0.58 -18.30 -7.44
C THR A 26 -0.58 -16.79 -7.29
N GLU A 27 0.06 -16.26 -6.25
CA GLU A 27 0.17 -14.82 -6.02
C GLU A 27 0.95 -14.11 -7.13
N LYS A 28 2.03 -14.71 -7.64
CA LYS A 28 2.76 -14.17 -8.80
C LYS A 28 1.84 -14.01 -10.01
N ASN A 29 1.05 -15.04 -10.32
CA ASN A 29 0.07 -15.00 -11.41
C ASN A 29 -1.02 -13.93 -11.20
N TYR A 30 -1.47 -13.73 -9.97
CA TYR A 30 -2.40 -12.65 -9.63
C TYR A 30 -1.77 -11.27 -9.82
N LEU A 31 -0.54 -11.08 -9.34
CA LEU A 31 0.19 -9.83 -9.53
C LEU A 31 0.40 -9.50 -11.02
N GLU A 32 0.75 -10.48 -11.84
CA GLU A 32 0.91 -10.33 -13.29
C GLU A 32 -0.39 -9.93 -14.00
N LYS A 33 -1.54 -10.41 -13.51
CA LYS A 33 -2.86 -10.00 -14.01
C LYS A 33 -3.25 -8.58 -13.60
N GLY A 34 -2.54 -8.01 -12.64
CA GLY A 34 -2.75 -6.67 -12.09
C GLY A 34 -3.60 -6.67 -10.82
N GLU A 35 -3.74 -7.82 -10.15
CA GLU A 35 -4.33 -7.89 -8.82
C GLU A 35 -3.41 -7.24 -7.79
N VAL A 36 -4.02 -6.65 -6.76
CA VAL A 36 -3.29 -6.14 -5.60
C VAL A 36 -3.18 -7.23 -4.55
N LEU A 37 -1.96 -7.49 -4.10
CA LEU A 37 -1.71 -8.40 -2.99
C LEU A 37 -1.48 -7.58 -1.73
N ALA A 38 -2.06 -8.03 -0.61
CA ALA A 38 -1.79 -7.49 0.71
C ALA A 38 -1.80 -8.62 1.74
N ASP A 39 -0.91 -8.49 2.72
CA ASP A 39 -0.71 -9.43 3.83
C ASP A 39 -0.51 -8.60 5.10
N ALA A 40 -1.33 -8.88 6.12
CA ALA A 40 -1.23 -8.26 7.42
C ALA A 40 -1.01 -9.33 8.48
N ASN A 41 -0.10 -9.05 9.41
CA ASN A 41 0.13 -9.89 10.56
C ASN A 41 0.06 -9.07 11.83
N VAL A 42 -0.73 -9.53 12.79
CA VAL A 42 -0.89 -8.90 14.09
C VAL A 42 -0.62 -9.94 15.17
N THR A 43 0.24 -9.59 16.12
CA THR A 43 0.55 -10.47 17.24
C THR A 43 0.48 -9.70 18.55
N THR A 44 -0.33 -10.19 19.49
CA THR A 44 -0.37 -9.68 20.85
C THR A 44 0.44 -10.57 21.80
N ILE A 45 1.41 -9.97 22.49
CA ILE A 45 2.15 -10.61 23.58
C ILE A 45 1.95 -9.79 24.86
N LYS A 46 1.23 -10.36 25.82
CA LYS A 46 0.87 -9.70 27.09
C LYS A 46 0.13 -8.38 26.86
N LYS A 47 0.80 -7.24 27.11
CA LYS A 47 0.25 -5.88 27.03
C LYS A 47 0.67 -5.15 25.76
N GLU A 48 1.42 -5.80 24.87
CA GLU A 48 1.87 -5.20 23.62
C GLU A 48 1.24 -5.91 22.43
N GLN A 49 0.98 -5.13 21.39
CA GLN A 49 0.48 -5.59 20.09
C GLN A 49 1.45 -5.10 19.01
N GLU A 50 1.87 -6.01 18.13
CA GLU A 50 2.70 -5.74 16.98
C GLU A 50 1.86 -5.94 15.71
N PHE A 51 1.98 -5.01 14.77
CA PHE A 51 1.31 -5.03 13.47
C PHE A 51 2.34 -4.87 12.35
N LYS A 52 2.23 -5.70 11.33
CA LYS A 52 2.98 -5.61 10.07
C LYS A 52 2.02 -5.69 8.92
N LEU A 53 2.27 -4.89 7.89
CA LEU A 53 1.51 -4.92 6.64
C LEU A 53 2.49 -4.87 5.47
N LYS A 54 2.22 -5.66 4.44
CA LYS A 54 2.83 -5.56 3.13
C LYS A 54 1.75 -5.45 2.08
N ALA A 55 2.01 -4.67 1.04
CA ALA A 55 1.16 -4.61 -0.14
C ALA A 55 2.02 -4.50 -1.41
N VAL A 56 1.60 -5.14 -2.49
CA VAL A 56 2.26 -5.04 -3.79
C VAL A 56 1.25 -4.98 -4.92
N ALA A 57 1.53 -4.15 -5.91
CA ALA A 57 0.74 -4.04 -7.13
C ALA A 57 1.64 -3.81 -8.35
N LEU A 58 1.21 -4.34 -9.49
CA LEU A 58 1.91 -4.18 -10.76
C LEU A 58 0.96 -3.58 -11.80
N HIS A 59 1.27 -2.36 -12.23
CA HIS A 59 0.48 -1.66 -13.22
C HIS A 59 1.09 -1.82 -14.62
N PRO A 60 0.30 -2.13 -15.67
CA PRO A 60 0.81 -2.33 -17.03
C PRO A 60 1.23 -1.03 -17.75
N LYS A 61 1.14 0.12 -17.08
CA LYS A 61 1.52 1.42 -17.64
C LYS A 61 2.76 1.91 -16.91
N THR A 62 3.48 2.83 -17.55
CA THR A 62 4.66 3.47 -16.98
C THR A 62 4.35 4.21 -15.67
N CYS A 63 5.34 4.31 -14.78
CA CYS A 63 5.15 4.99 -13.50
C CYS A 63 4.71 6.44 -13.66
N THR A 64 5.15 7.17 -14.68
CA THR A 64 4.67 8.53 -14.95
C THR A 64 3.16 8.61 -15.11
N LYS A 65 2.53 7.63 -15.77
CA LYS A 65 1.06 7.59 -15.91
C LYS A 65 0.37 7.26 -14.60
N VAL A 66 0.92 6.31 -13.83
CA VAL A 66 0.37 5.88 -12.54
C VAL A 66 0.48 7.00 -11.49
N LEU A 67 1.64 7.68 -11.45
CA LEU A 67 1.93 8.77 -10.53
C LEU A 67 0.97 9.95 -10.69
N ARG A 68 0.44 10.22 -11.90
CA ARG A 68 -0.59 11.26 -12.09
C ARG A 68 -1.82 11.05 -11.22
N LYS A 69 -2.19 9.79 -10.96
CA LYS A 69 -3.32 9.45 -10.08
C LYS A 69 -2.87 9.35 -8.63
N LEU A 70 -1.77 8.63 -8.37
CA LEU A 70 -1.27 8.44 -7.00
C LEU A 70 -0.92 9.75 -6.31
N SER A 71 -0.41 10.73 -7.05
CA SER A 71 -0.03 12.02 -6.50
C SER A 71 -1.22 12.87 -6.08
N MET A 72 -2.44 12.64 -6.59
CA MET A 72 -3.65 13.41 -6.27
C MET A 72 -4.30 12.92 -4.97
N LEU A 73 -3.56 13.02 -3.87
CA LEU A 73 -3.97 12.54 -2.55
C LEU A 73 -5.34 13.11 -2.11
N GLU A 74 -5.61 14.37 -2.44
CA GLU A 74 -6.86 15.08 -2.14
C GLU A 74 -8.08 14.51 -2.87
N ASN A 75 -7.88 13.80 -3.98
CA ASN A 75 -8.98 13.24 -4.77
C ASN A 75 -9.36 11.82 -4.35
N TYR A 76 -8.70 11.22 -3.37
CA TYR A 76 -8.92 9.82 -3.01
C TYR A 76 -10.36 9.55 -2.56
N SER A 77 -11.01 10.49 -1.88
CA SER A 77 -12.44 10.42 -1.51
C SER A 77 -13.40 10.42 -2.70
N GLN A 78 -12.97 10.90 -3.87
CA GLN A 78 -13.77 10.86 -5.10
C GLN A 78 -13.69 9.49 -5.79
N TRP A 79 -12.71 8.66 -5.43
CA TRP A 79 -12.42 7.41 -6.13
C TRP A 79 -12.60 6.17 -5.26
N ILE A 80 -12.28 6.27 -3.97
CA ILE A 80 -12.28 5.18 -3.01
C ILE A 80 -13.52 5.34 -2.14
N SER A 81 -14.51 4.45 -2.33
CA SER A 81 -15.86 4.58 -1.76
C SER A 81 -15.90 4.62 -0.23
N PHE A 82 -14.94 3.99 0.44
CA PHE A 82 -14.86 3.98 1.90
C PHE A 82 -14.11 5.20 2.47
N ILE A 83 -13.63 6.10 1.63
CA ILE A 83 -12.97 7.35 2.05
C ILE A 83 -13.96 8.50 1.86
N ASN A 84 -14.50 8.99 2.97
CA ASN A 84 -15.48 10.08 2.95
C ASN A 84 -14.82 11.45 2.80
N ARG A 85 -13.54 11.57 3.18
CA ARG A 85 -12.76 12.82 3.06
C ARG A 85 -11.29 12.51 2.87
N SER A 86 -10.64 13.23 1.98
CA SER A 86 -9.19 13.15 1.71
C SER A 86 -8.62 14.53 1.51
N GLU A 87 -7.60 14.89 2.29
CA GLU A 87 -6.97 16.21 2.24
C GLU A 87 -5.47 16.09 2.39
N TYR A 88 -4.71 16.92 1.68
CA TYR A 88 -3.27 16.95 1.80
C TYR A 88 -2.78 18.38 2.01
N ASN A 89 -2.00 18.58 3.06
CA ASN A 89 -1.36 19.84 3.37
C ASN A 89 0.11 19.77 2.94
N GLU A 90 0.44 20.45 1.84
CA GLU A 90 1.80 20.47 1.28
C GLU A 90 2.87 20.94 2.29
N LYS A 91 2.58 22.02 3.02
CA LYS A 91 3.54 22.63 3.96
C LYS A 91 3.98 21.65 5.05
N ASN A 92 3.03 20.88 5.56
CA ASN A 92 3.25 19.95 6.67
C ASN A 92 3.41 18.50 6.20
N LYS A 93 3.32 18.24 4.89
CA LYS A 93 3.30 16.89 4.29
C LYS A 93 2.25 15.98 4.93
N LEU A 94 1.14 16.57 5.36
CA LEU A 94 0.12 15.88 6.14
C LEU A 94 -1.02 15.44 5.23
N PHE A 95 -1.14 14.13 5.04
CA PHE A 95 -2.27 13.50 4.39
C PHE A 95 -3.30 13.05 5.44
N THR A 96 -4.54 13.52 5.30
CA THR A 96 -5.65 13.21 6.19
C THR A 96 -6.72 12.44 5.42
N LEU A 97 -7.08 11.27 5.93
CA LEU A 97 -8.15 10.42 5.40
C LEU A 97 -9.21 10.20 6.47
N ARG A 98 -10.48 10.41 6.12
CA ARG A 98 -11.59 9.90 6.92
C ARG A 98 -12.15 8.66 6.23
N ALA A 99 -11.90 7.50 6.83
CA ALA A 99 -12.37 6.22 6.33
C ALA A 99 -13.58 5.73 7.13
N ASP A 100 -14.59 5.21 6.42
CA ASP A 100 -15.78 4.60 6.99
C ASP A 100 -16.17 3.39 6.14
N HIS A 101 -16.26 2.22 6.75
CA HIS A 101 -16.53 0.97 6.07
C HIS A 101 -17.19 -0.01 7.02
N MET A 102 -18.07 -0.89 6.51
CA MET A 102 -18.75 -1.91 7.34
C MET A 102 -17.79 -2.89 8.03
N LEU A 103 -16.56 -3.02 7.52
CA LEU A 103 -15.51 -3.87 8.09
C LEU A 103 -14.64 -3.13 9.12
N LEU A 104 -14.80 -1.82 9.25
CA LEU A 104 -14.11 -1.07 10.29
C LEU A 104 -14.90 -1.18 11.60
N PRO A 105 -14.20 -1.36 12.74
CA PRO A 105 -14.87 -1.41 14.04
C PRO A 105 -15.53 -0.06 14.40
N PHE A 106 -15.04 1.03 13.81
CA PHE A 106 -15.57 2.39 13.92
C PHE A 106 -14.99 3.26 12.78
N PRO A 107 -15.63 4.39 12.42
CA PRO A 107 -15.06 5.34 11.48
C PRO A 107 -13.71 5.86 11.96
N MET A 108 -12.72 5.88 11.07
CA MET A 108 -11.34 6.25 11.41
C MET A 108 -10.95 7.56 10.74
N ILE A 109 -10.23 8.40 11.49
CA ILE A 109 -9.46 9.50 10.92
C ILE A 109 -8.00 9.08 10.95
N VAL A 110 -7.40 8.97 9.78
CA VAL A 110 -6.01 8.58 9.60
C VAL A 110 -5.22 9.83 9.20
N HIS A 111 -4.21 10.14 9.99
CA HIS A 111 -3.22 11.16 9.68
C HIS A 111 -1.94 10.46 9.26
N ILE A 112 -1.34 10.90 8.16
CA ILE A 112 -0.11 10.33 7.60
C ILE A 112 0.81 11.48 7.23
N ILE A 113 2.01 11.52 7.79
CA ILE A 113 3.07 12.41 7.30
C ILE A 113 3.79 11.68 6.19
N VAL A 114 3.74 12.20 4.97
CA VAL A 114 4.31 11.57 3.77
C VAL A 114 4.50 12.60 2.65
N ASP A 115 5.57 12.47 1.87
CA ASP A 115 5.80 13.29 0.69
C ASP A 115 4.86 12.91 -0.47
N ARG A 116 4.42 13.90 -1.25
CA ARG A 116 3.62 13.65 -2.47
C ARG A 116 4.46 12.85 -3.48
N PRO A 117 3.98 11.70 -3.96
CA PRO A 117 4.72 10.91 -4.92
C PRO A 117 4.60 11.49 -6.33
N THR A 118 5.60 12.26 -6.75
CA THR A 118 5.65 12.89 -8.09
C THR A 118 6.59 12.18 -9.06
N GLN A 119 7.47 11.31 -8.58
CA GLN A 119 8.45 10.56 -9.37
C GLN A 119 8.62 9.13 -8.83
N PRO A 120 9.22 8.20 -9.59
CA PRO A 120 9.62 6.91 -9.04
C PRO A 120 10.62 7.12 -7.89
N GLY A 121 10.48 6.35 -6.81
CA GLY A 121 11.28 6.54 -5.60
C GLY A 121 10.69 5.82 -4.38
N VAL A 122 11.35 6.01 -3.24
CA VAL A 122 10.93 5.50 -1.93
C VAL A 122 10.36 6.65 -1.12
N TYR A 123 9.19 6.43 -0.54
CA TYR A 123 8.41 7.43 0.18
C TYR A 123 8.14 6.94 1.61
N PRO A 124 8.94 7.37 2.60
CA PRO A 124 8.69 7.03 3.99
C PRO A 124 7.44 7.74 4.48
N PHE A 125 6.71 7.08 5.38
CA PHE A 125 5.55 7.65 6.03
C PHE A 125 5.47 7.28 7.51
N VAL A 126 4.78 8.11 8.28
CA VAL A 126 4.50 7.88 9.70
C VAL A 126 3.10 8.34 10.08
N PHE A 127 2.47 7.65 11.01
CA PHE A 127 1.17 8.03 11.57
C PHE A 127 1.41 8.81 12.87
N PRO A 128 1.20 10.14 12.89
CA PRO A 128 1.52 10.96 14.07
C PRO A 128 0.46 10.87 15.17
N THR A 129 -0.71 10.30 14.91
CA THR A 129 -1.85 10.26 15.85
C THR A 129 -2.71 9.01 15.64
N GLY A 130 -3.67 8.78 16.54
CA GLY A 130 -4.65 7.68 16.47
C GLY A 130 -4.20 6.40 17.18
N ILE A 131 -4.98 5.32 17.03
CA ILE A 131 -4.72 4.04 17.70
C ILE A 131 -3.39 3.39 17.28
N PHE A 132 -2.90 3.72 16.07
CA PHE A 132 -1.62 3.27 15.53
C PHE A 132 -0.58 4.40 15.51
N THR A 133 -0.63 5.31 16.49
CA THR A 133 0.39 6.37 16.62
C THR A 133 1.78 5.75 16.64
N GLY A 134 2.69 6.30 15.82
CA GLY A 134 4.05 5.81 15.65
C GLY A 134 4.20 4.69 14.61
N LEU A 135 3.12 4.28 13.94
CA LEU A 135 3.21 3.35 12.81
C LEU A 135 4.06 4.01 11.74
N LYS A 136 5.05 3.26 11.25
CA LYS A 136 5.99 3.74 10.24
C LYS A 136 6.18 2.73 9.14
N GLY A 137 6.42 3.22 7.95
CA GLY A 137 6.61 2.41 6.77
C GLY A 137 7.17 3.23 5.63
N GLU A 138 7.20 2.62 4.47
CA GLU A 138 7.48 3.28 3.22
C GLU A 138 6.74 2.58 2.09
N PHE A 139 6.50 3.31 1.01
CA PHE A 139 6.17 2.70 -0.27
C PHE A 139 7.21 3.06 -1.33
N GLU A 140 7.50 2.12 -2.21
CA GLU A 140 8.40 2.26 -3.34
C GLU A 140 7.60 2.20 -4.63
N ILE A 141 7.86 3.17 -5.52
CA ILE A 141 7.33 3.22 -6.87
C ILE A 141 8.50 3.01 -7.82
N LYS A 142 8.50 1.89 -8.53
CA LYS A 142 9.64 1.44 -9.32
C LYS A 142 9.24 1.14 -10.77
N LYS A 143 9.99 1.69 -11.72
CA LYS A 143 9.91 1.29 -13.12
C LYS A 143 10.51 -0.11 -13.26
N VAL A 144 9.75 -1.05 -13.82
CA VAL A 144 10.23 -2.38 -14.22
C VAL A 144 9.77 -2.59 -15.67
N ASP A 145 10.72 -2.46 -16.60
CA ASP A 145 10.44 -2.30 -18.03
C ASP A 145 9.39 -1.21 -18.28
N GLU A 146 8.39 -1.43 -19.11
CA GLU A 146 7.31 -0.45 -19.37
C GLU A 146 6.14 -0.53 -18.36
N ARG A 147 6.33 -1.26 -17.25
CA ARG A 147 5.38 -1.42 -16.15
C ARG A 147 5.79 -0.58 -14.94
N CYS A 148 4.83 -0.35 -14.04
CA CYS A 148 5.09 0.30 -12.75
C CYS A 148 4.79 -0.66 -11.61
N LEU A 149 5.81 -0.95 -10.80
CA LEU A 149 5.68 -1.73 -9.58
C LEU A 149 5.49 -0.77 -8.40
N PHE A 150 4.50 -1.08 -7.57
CA PHE A 150 4.27 -0.45 -6.28
C PHE A 150 4.47 -1.49 -5.19
N TYR A 151 5.30 -1.19 -4.20
CA TYR A 151 5.48 -2.04 -3.02
C TYR A 151 5.40 -1.17 -1.76
N ALA A 152 4.59 -1.55 -0.80
CA ALA A 152 4.50 -0.87 0.49
C ALA A 152 4.73 -1.85 1.63
N HIS A 153 5.37 -1.38 2.69
CA HIS A 153 5.40 -2.09 3.95
C HIS A 153 5.29 -1.12 5.12
N SER A 154 4.73 -1.61 6.22
CA SER A 154 4.70 -0.86 7.47
C SER A 154 4.82 -1.77 8.67
N LYS A 155 5.21 -1.16 9.78
CA LYS A 155 5.24 -1.80 11.09
C LYS A 155 4.79 -0.85 12.17
N TRP A 156 4.15 -1.41 13.18
CA TRP A 156 3.78 -0.73 14.39
C TRP A 156 3.95 -1.69 15.57
N ARG A 157 4.31 -1.13 16.72
CA ARG A 157 4.30 -1.83 18.00
C ARG A 157 3.89 -0.82 19.06
N GLY A 158 2.93 -1.20 19.88
CA GLY A 158 2.43 -0.35 20.94
C GLY A 158 1.62 -1.11 21.97
N GLU A 159 0.94 -0.38 22.83
CA GLU A 159 0.02 -0.97 23.80
C GLU A 159 -1.09 -1.74 23.09
N LYS A 160 -1.50 -2.87 23.67
CA LYS A 160 -2.58 -3.68 23.14
C LYS A 160 -3.85 -2.84 22.97
N THR A 161 -4.36 -2.77 21.74
CA THR A 161 -5.62 -2.09 21.46
C THR A 161 -6.81 -2.90 21.97
N LYS A 162 -7.99 -2.29 22.00
CA LYS A 162 -9.25 -3.00 22.28
C LYS A 162 -9.75 -3.83 21.08
N ILE A 163 -9.04 -3.79 19.95
CA ILE A 163 -9.44 -4.46 18.71
C ILE A 163 -8.72 -5.82 18.65
N PRO A 164 -9.45 -6.93 18.42
CA PRO A 164 -8.83 -8.25 18.27
C PRO A 164 -7.83 -8.29 17.10
N ASP A 165 -6.75 -9.06 17.27
CA ASP A 165 -5.68 -9.21 16.26
C ASP A 165 -6.24 -9.56 14.88
N LEU A 166 -7.09 -10.60 14.81
CA LEU A 166 -7.75 -11.03 13.56
C LEU A 166 -8.55 -9.92 12.88
N VAL A 167 -9.24 -9.08 13.66
CA VAL A 167 -10.01 -7.96 13.12
C VAL A 167 -9.06 -6.96 12.47
N ILE A 168 -7.92 -6.67 13.13
CA ILE A 168 -6.89 -5.79 12.59
C ILE A 168 -6.29 -6.32 11.30
N GLU A 169 -5.96 -7.60 11.26
CA GLU A 169 -5.43 -8.26 10.07
C GLU A 169 -6.40 -8.15 8.89
N VAL A 170 -7.62 -8.65 9.08
CA VAL A 170 -8.64 -8.72 8.03
C VAL A 170 -8.98 -7.32 7.49
N PHE A 171 -9.20 -6.33 8.36
CA PHE A 171 -9.52 -4.99 7.86
C PHE A 171 -8.33 -4.37 7.13
N SER A 172 -7.10 -4.54 7.66
CA SER A 172 -5.92 -3.89 7.10
C SER A 172 -5.61 -4.44 5.71
N GLU A 173 -5.69 -5.77 5.53
CA GLU A 173 -5.56 -6.40 4.23
C GLU A 173 -6.65 -5.94 3.26
N THR A 174 -7.91 -5.98 3.71
CA THR A 174 -9.05 -5.69 2.84
C THR A 174 -9.02 -4.25 2.36
N LEU A 175 -8.80 -3.28 3.25
CA LEU A 175 -8.73 -1.87 2.84
C LEU A 175 -7.50 -1.57 1.97
N SER A 176 -6.38 -2.24 2.21
CA SER A 176 -5.19 -2.12 1.36
C SER A 176 -5.46 -2.65 -0.06
N LYS A 177 -6.14 -3.79 -0.17
CA LYS A 177 -6.55 -4.36 -1.45
C LYS A 177 -7.54 -3.45 -2.17
N LEU A 178 -8.64 -3.06 -1.52
CA LEU A 178 -9.66 -2.20 -2.12
C LEU A 178 -9.12 -0.83 -2.54
N GLY A 179 -8.34 -0.18 -1.68
CA GLY A 179 -7.71 1.10 -2.00
C GLY A 179 -6.70 0.96 -3.13
N GLY A 180 -5.86 -0.08 -3.06
CA GLY A 180 -4.89 -0.41 -4.10
C GLY A 180 -5.54 -0.69 -5.44
N GLU A 181 -6.61 -1.48 -5.49
CA GLU A 181 -7.36 -1.81 -6.71
C GLU A 181 -7.93 -0.56 -7.37
N VAL A 182 -8.48 0.38 -6.59
CA VAL A 182 -8.97 1.65 -7.13
C VAL A 182 -7.82 2.47 -7.71
N LEU A 183 -6.70 2.59 -6.99
CA LEU A 183 -5.56 3.42 -7.39
C LEU A 183 -4.77 2.80 -8.55
N MET A 184 -4.71 1.47 -8.62
CA MET A 184 -3.99 0.67 -9.61
C MET A 184 -4.90 0.11 -10.70
N ARG A 185 -6.19 0.50 -10.71
CA ARG A 185 -7.12 0.11 -11.75
C ARG A 185 -6.56 0.54 -13.10
N LYS A 186 -6.49 -0.41 -14.02
CA LYS A 186 -6.27 -0.13 -15.44
C LYS A 186 -7.38 0.82 -15.90
N VAL A 187 -7.07 2.12 -16.02
CA VAL A 187 -7.97 3.05 -16.72
C VAL A 187 -8.06 2.50 -18.15
N ARG A 188 -9.25 1.99 -18.50
CA ARG A 188 -9.57 1.55 -19.85
C ARG A 188 -9.59 2.76 -20.78
#